data_AF-A0A7T8GTP2-F1
#
_entry.id   AF-A0A7T8GTP2-F1
#
_cell.length_a   1.000
_cell.length_b   1.000
_cell.length_c   1.000
_cell.angle_alpha   90.00
_cell.angle_beta   90.00
_cell.angle_gamma   90.00
#
_symmetry.space_group_name_H-M   'P 1'
#
loop_
_entity.id
_entity.type
_entity.pdbx_description
1 polymer ?
#
loop_
_entity_poly.entity_id
_entity_poly.type
_entity_poly.pdbx_seq_one_letter_code
_entity_poly.pdbx_strand_id
1 'polypeptide(L)'
;MADRISKGKILINQMKSKSGFLRFFSDEKIFTIDASHNRRNDRWICLDADEVKPFMKTKNPLSNMVLAVISTEGDVMPPYFFQKKETVNKEVYKRVLEEQSIIKTMKELDPQEVSRACISFRRRVDSVVKNEGSHYE
;
A
#
# COMPACT_ATOMS: atom_id res chain seq x y z
N MET A 1 -16.05 10.49 10.82
CA MET A 1 -15.36 11.72 10.36
C MET A 1 -14.60 12.42 11.48
N ALA A 2 -15.22 12.69 12.65
CA ALA A 2 -14.57 13.38 13.78
C ALA A 2 -13.21 12.78 14.20
N ASP A 3 -13.09 11.46 14.23
CA ASP A 3 -11.84 10.74 14.57
C ASP A 3 -10.71 10.95 13.54
N ARG A 4 -11.03 11.11 12.25
CA ARG A 4 -10.03 11.38 11.20
C ARG A 4 -9.46 12.79 11.34
N ILE A 5 -10.31 13.76 11.66
CA ILE A 5 -9.91 15.17 11.83
C ILE A 5 -9.04 15.32 13.08
N SER A 6 -9.44 14.72 14.21
CA SER A 6 -8.69 14.80 15.46
C SER A 6 -7.29 14.17 15.31
N LYS A 7 -7.22 12.96 14.75
CA LYS A 7 -5.95 12.27 14.44
C LYS A 7 -5.10 13.07 13.45
N GLY A 8 -5.71 13.63 12.41
CA GLY A 8 -5.01 14.46 11.43
C GLY A 8 -4.36 15.70 12.04
N LYS A 9 -5.09 16.43 12.90
CA LYS A 9 -4.56 17.61 13.61
C LYS A 9 -3.38 17.26 14.52
N ILE A 10 -3.48 16.16 15.28
CA ILE A 10 -2.38 15.65 16.13
C ILE A 10 -1.15 15.34 15.27
N LEU A 11 -1.33 14.62 14.18
CA LEU A 11 -0.24 14.18 13.32
C LEU A 11 0.45 15.37 12.62
N ILE A 12 -0.30 16.38 12.18
CA ILE A 12 0.25 17.62 11.64
C ILE A 12 1.11 18.35 12.68
N ASN A 13 0.64 18.43 13.92
CA ASN A 13 1.41 19.06 15.00
C ASN A 13 2.69 18.28 15.31
N GLN A 14 2.65 16.95 15.29
CA GLN A 14 3.85 16.11 15.42
C GLN A 14 4.83 16.32 14.26
N MET A 15 4.33 16.41 13.02
CA MET A 15 5.15 16.69 11.84
C MET A 15 5.76 18.10 11.85
N LYS A 16 5.10 19.09 12.46
CA LYS A 16 5.60 20.47 12.59
C LYS A 16 6.59 20.66 13.74
N SER A 17 6.34 20.01 14.88
CA SER A 17 7.11 20.21 16.13
C SER A 17 8.45 19.49 16.16
N LYS A 18 8.63 18.39 15.41
CA LYS A 18 9.85 17.56 15.44
C LYS A 18 10.28 17.18 14.03
N SER A 19 11.22 17.95 13.47
CA SER A 19 11.78 17.77 12.12
C SER A 19 12.79 16.60 12.01
N GLY A 20 12.60 15.49 12.73
CA GLY A 20 13.58 14.41 12.79
C GLY A 20 13.05 13.02 13.16
N PHE A 21 11.74 12.79 13.12
CA PHE A 21 11.22 11.44 13.30
C PHE A 21 11.26 10.66 11.99
N LEU A 22 12.03 9.58 12.01
CA LEU A 22 11.93 8.50 11.04
C LEU A 22 10.55 7.86 11.18
N ARG A 23 9.79 7.83 10.08
CA ARG A 23 8.48 7.14 10.04
C ARG A 23 8.59 5.95 9.12
N PHE A 24 8.00 4.84 9.57
CA PHE A 24 7.80 3.65 8.77
C PHE A 24 6.34 3.58 8.35
N PHE A 25 6.11 3.26 7.08
CA PHE A 25 4.81 2.93 6.53
C PHE A 25 4.83 1.46 6.16
N SER A 26 3.85 0.70 6.64
CA SER A 26 3.66 -0.69 6.30
C SER A 26 2.25 -0.89 5.75
N ASP A 27 2.12 -1.82 4.82
CA ASP A 27 0.83 -2.26 4.31
C ASP A 27 0.95 -3.68 3.74
N GLU A 28 -0.15 -4.42 3.81
CA GLU A 28 -0.28 -5.73 3.20
C GLU A 28 -1.09 -5.64 1.90
N LYS A 29 -0.58 -6.28 0.84
CA LYS A 29 -1.28 -6.36 -0.44
C LYS A 29 -1.40 -7.79 -0.91
N ILE A 30 -2.58 -8.17 -1.37
CA ILE A 30 -2.81 -9.44 -2.06
C ILE A 30 -2.54 -9.24 -3.55
N PHE A 31 -1.57 -9.99 -4.08
CA PHE A 31 -1.28 -10.09 -5.51
C PHE A 31 -1.88 -11.38 -6.06
N THR A 32 -2.63 -11.30 -7.16
CA THR A 32 -3.27 -12.44 -7.81
C THR A 32 -2.69 -12.63 -9.21
N ILE A 33 -2.30 -13.86 -9.57
CA ILE A 33 -1.68 -14.15 -10.87
C ILE A 33 -2.67 -13.91 -12.03
N ASP A 34 -3.96 -14.25 -11.82
CA ASP A 34 -5.03 -13.84 -12.72
C ASP A 34 -5.93 -12.83 -12.02
N ALA A 35 -6.22 -11.70 -12.68
CA ALA A 35 -7.20 -10.75 -12.20
C ALA A 35 -8.61 -11.35 -12.25
N SER A 36 -9.32 -11.34 -11.11
CA SER A 36 -10.75 -11.67 -11.07
C SER A 36 -11.51 -10.84 -12.10
N HIS A 37 -12.43 -11.44 -12.86
CA HIS A 37 -13.22 -10.70 -13.84
C HIS A 37 -13.96 -9.56 -13.17
N ASN A 38 -13.60 -8.33 -13.55
CA ASN A 38 -14.32 -7.14 -13.15
C ASN A 38 -14.85 -6.49 -14.42
N ARG A 39 -16.12 -6.74 -14.72
CA ARG A 39 -16.82 -6.19 -15.90
C ARG A 39 -16.69 -4.67 -16.03
N ARG A 40 -16.48 -3.94 -14.91
CA ARG A 40 -16.30 -2.48 -14.93
C ARG A 40 -14.89 -2.06 -15.39
N ASN A 41 -13.88 -2.91 -15.18
CA ASN A 41 -12.49 -2.64 -15.53
C ASN A 41 -12.10 -3.30 -16.87
N ASP A 42 -12.70 -4.43 -17.22
CA ASP A 42 -12.47 -5.16 -18.47
C ASP A 42 -13.30 -4.50 -19.61
N ARG A 43 -12.90 -3.29 -20.02
CA ARG A 43 -13.52 -2.55 -21.14
C ARG A 43 -12.86 -2.94 -22.46
N TRP A 44 -13.67 -3.30 -23.45
CA TRP A 44 -13.22 -3.64 -24.79
C TRP A 44 -13.61 -2.51 -25.75
N ILE A 45 -12.69 -2.16 -26.65
CA ILE A 45 -13.01 -1.34 -27.81
C ILE A 45 -13.05 -2.31 -28.98
N CYS A 46 -14.24 -2.60 -29.48
CA CYS A 46 -14.48 -3.51 -30.60
C CYS A 46 -15.56 -2.95 -31.53
N LEU A 47 -15.51 -3.35 -32.81
CA LEU A 47 -16.52 -2.99 -33.79
C LEU A 47 -17.71 -3.95 -33.72
N ASP A 48 -17.44 -5.21 -33.40
CA ASP A 48 -18.44 -6.25 -33.13
C ASP A 48 -18.10 -6.95 -31.80
N ALA A 49 -19.13 -7.33 -31.03
CA ALA A 49 -18.96 -8.07 -29.78
C ALA A 49 -18.45 -9.50 -30.02
N ASP A 50 -18.76 -10.09 -31.17
CA ASP A 50 -18.33 -11.45 -31.53
C ASP A 50 -16.82 -11.54 -31.81
N GLU A 51 -16.15 -10.39 -32.03
CA GLU A 51 -14.68 -10.30 -32.15
C GLU A 51 -13.97 -10.46 -30.79
N VAL A 52 -14.68 -10.27 -29.69
CA VAL A 52 -14.11 -10.36 -28.34
C VAL A 52 -14.02 -11.83 -27.93
N LYS A 53 -12.83 -12.41 -28.11
CA LYS A 53 -12.56 -13.80 -27.71
C LYS A 53 -12.83 -13.98 -26.20
N PRO A 54 -13.63 -14.99 -25.80
CA PRO A 54 -13.82 -15.34 -24.39
C PRO A 54 -12.48 -15.73 -23.77
N PHE A 55 -12.04 -14.97 -22.77
CA PHE A 55 -10.84 -15.31 -22.00
C PHE A 55 -11.21 -16.26 -20.86
N MET A 56 -10.73 -17.51 -20.92
CA MET A 56 -10.90 -18.48 -19.84
C MET A 56 -10.12 -18.02 -18.61
N LYS A 57 -10.82 -17.71 -17.50
CA LYS A 57 -10.19 -17.34 -16.22
C LYS A 57 -10.25 -18.50 -15.23
N THR A 58 -9.20 -18.65 -14.43
CA THR A 58 -9.16 -19.60 -13.31
C THR A 58 -10.18 -19.18 -12.25
N LYS A 59 -11.10 -20.07 -11.86
CA LYS A 59 -12.16 -19.79 -10.87
C LYS A 59 -11.62 -19.34 -9.51
N ASN A 60 -10.46 -19.85 -9.11
CA ASN A 60 -9.75 -19.51 -7.87
C ASN A 60 -8.28 -19.23 -8.20
N PRO A 61 -7.95 -18.02 -8.68
CA PRO A 61 -6.59 -17.72 -9.08
C PRO A 61 -5.66 -17.77 -7.87
N LEU A 62 -4.42 -18.20 -8.12
CA LEU A 62 -3.39 -18.19 -7.10
C LEU A 62 -3.12 -16.76 -6.67
N SER A 63 -3.17 -16.54 -5.36
CA SER A 63 -2.92 -15.26 -4.73
C SER A 63 -1.93 -15.42 -3.58
N ASN A 64 -1.07 -14.42 -3.41
CA ASN A 64 -0.14 -14.32 -2.29
C ASN A 64 -0.31 -12.96 -1.62
N MET A 65 -0.32 -12.97 -0.29
CA MET A 65 -0.25 -11.75 0.51
C MET A 65 1.22 -11.35 0.66
N VAL A 66 1.49 -10.07 0.48
CA VAL A 66 2.83 -9.49 0.53
C VAL A 66 2.81 -8.33 1.50
N LEU A 67 3.74 -8.33 2.46
CA LEU A 67 4.00 -7.20 3.34
C LEU A 67 5.13 -6.36 2.74
N ALA A 68 4.91 -5.05 2.68
CA ALA A 68 5.95 -4.09 2.36
C ALA A 68 6.08 -3.06 3.49
N VAL A 69 7.31 -2.63 3.75
CA VAL A 69 7.61 -1.57 4.71
C VAL A 69 8.59 -0.59 4.08
N ILE A 70 8.28 0.70 4.18
CA ILE A 70 9.12 1.79 3.67
C ILE A 70 9.34 2.86 4.74
N SER A 71 10.46 3.58 4.65
CA SER A 71 10.78 4.69 5.57
C SER A 71 10.77 6.05 4.86
N THR A 72 10.62 7.13 5.65
CA THR A 72 10.76 8.51 5.15
C THR A 72 12.16 8.84 4.61
N GLU A 73 13.18 8.08 5.00
CA GLU A 73 14.56 8.23 4.52
C GLU A 73 14.84 7.41 3.25
N GLY A 74 13.86 6.66 2.77
CA GLY A 74 13.96 5.85 1.56
C GLY A 74 14.43 4.41 1.81
N ASP A 75 14.41 3.94 3.07
CA ASP A 75 14.65 2.53 3.36
C ASP A 75 13.45 1.70 2.92
N VAL A 76 13.71 0.50 2.41
CA VAL A 76 12.69 -0.40 1.87
C VAL A 76 12.98 -1.80 2.36
N MET A 77 12.08 -2.36 3.16
CA MET A 77 12.10 -3.78 3.47
C MET A 77 11.81 -4.57 2.18
N PRO A 78 12.64 -5.56 1.82
CA PRO A 78 12.31 -6.49 0.75
C PRO A 78 10.89 -7.03 0.94
N PRO A 79 10.05 -7.09 -0.12
CA PRO A 79 8.68 -7.56 0.02
C PRO A 79 8.65 -8.97 0.63
N TYR A 80 7.94 -9.11 1.75
CA TYR A 80 7.82 -10.38 2.44
C TYR A 80 6.58 -11.11 1.93
N PHE A 81 6.79 -12.28 1.32
CA PHE A 81 5.71 -13.12 0.80
C PHE A 81 5.26 -14.10 1.90
N PHE A 82 4.03 -13.93 2.39
CA PHE A 82 3.45 -14.89 3.32
C PHE A 82 3.23 -16.23 2.64
N GLN A 83 3.45 -17.32 3.39
CA GLN A 83 3.25 -18.66 2.86
C GLN A 83 1.76 -18.93 2.63
N LYS A 84 1.45 -19.72 1.60
CA LYS A 84 0.07 -20.04 1.25
C LYS A 84 -0.63 -20.73 2.43
N LYS A 85 -1.78 -20.18 2.85
CA LYS A 85 -2.58 -20.59 4.04
C LYS A 85 -2.03 -20.18 5.40
N GLU A 86 -0.96 -19.39 5.46
CA GLU A 86 -0.55 -18.75 6.71
C GLU A 86 -1.57 -17.66 7.05
N THR A 87 -2.25 -17.82 8.18
CA THR A 87 -3.11 -16.75 8.72
C THR A 87 -2.19 -15.70 9.34
N VAL A 88 -2.17 -14.50 8.76
CA VAL A 88 -1.43 -13.36 9.32
C VAL A 88 -2.11 -12.92 10.62
N ASN A 89 -1.67 -13.51 11.72
CA ASN A 89 -2.04 -13.12 13.07
C ASN A 89 -0.95 -12.23 13.68
N LYS A 90 -1.18 -11.80 14.92
CA LYS A 90 -0.26 -10.89 15.62
C LYS A 90 1.13 -11.50 15.78
N GLU A 91 1.20 -12.80 16.07
CA GLU A 91 2.44 -13.53 16.34
C GLU A 91 3.28 -13.66 15.07
N VAL A 92 2.66 -14.04 13.96
CA VAL A 92 3.30 -14.08 12.63
C VAL A 92 3.78 -12.69 12.24
N TYR A 93 2.95 -11.66 12.42
CA TYR A 93 3.33 -10.29 12.07
C TYR A 93 4.55 -9.80 12.85
N LYS A 94 4.55 -10.04 14.17
CA LYS A 94 5.66 -9.69 15.05
C LYS A 94 6.94 -10.44 14.64
N ARG A 95 6.84 -11.74 14.37
CA ARG A 95 7.96 -12.57 13.91
C ARG A 95 8.55 -12.01 12.62
N VAL A 96 7.72 -11.70 11.63
CA VAL A 96 8.18 -11.14 10.35
C VAL A 96 8.91 -9.81 10.57
N LEU A 97 8.37 -8.91 11.40
CA LEU A 97 9.04 -7.63 11.68
C LEU A 97 10.34 -7.78 12.49
N GLU A 98 10.48 -8.83 13.29
CA GLU A 98 11.71 -9.12 14.05
C GLU A 98 12.77 -9.81 13.18
N GLU A 99 12.36 -10.71 12.29
CA GLU A 99 13.25 -11.49 11.40
C GLU A 99 13.66 -10.70 10.15
N GLN A 100 12.76 -9.90 9.60
CA GLN A 100 13.04 -9.09 8.42
C GLN A 100 13.72 -7.80 8.84
N SER A 101 14.98 -7.65 8.44
CA SER A 101 15.67 -6.38 8.58
C SER A 101 15.16 -5.39 7.53
N ILE A 102 14.85 -4.17 7.94
CA ILE A 102 14.72 -3.04 7.00
C ILE A 102 16.13 -2.76 6.49
N ILE A 103 16.48 -3.39 5.37
CA ILE A 103 17.74 -3.16 4.67
C ILE A 103 17.49 -2.03 3.68
N LYS A 104 18.51 -1.24 3.36
CA LYS A 104 18.44 -0.08 2.46
C LYS A 104 18.12 -0.43 0.98
N THR A 105 17.42 -1.53 0.69
CA THR A 105 17.57 -2.19 -0.60
C THR A 105 16.31 -2.90 -1.11
N MET A 106 15.46 -2.15 -1.83
CA MET A 106 15.13 -2.55 -3.20
C MET A 106 16.08 -1.77 -4.11
N LYS A 107 17.07 -2.42 -4.73
CA LYS A 107 18.05 -1.77 -5.63
C LYS A 107 17.38 -1.04 -6.81
N GLU A 108 16.12 -1.37 -7.08
CA GLU A 108 15.33 -0.90 -8.22
C GLU A 108 14.35 0.23 -7.86
N LEU A 109 14.14 0.55 -6.58
CA LEU A 109 13.38 1.73 -6.18
C LEU A 109 14.34 2.87 -5.83
N ASP A 110 14.17 4.02 -6.48
CA ASP A 110 14.92 5.23 -6.13
C ASP A 110 14.53 5.69 -4.71
N PRO A 111 15.48 5.75 -3.76
CA PRO A 111 15.21 6.24 -2.42
C PRO A 111 14.58 7.65 -2.40
N GLN A 112 14.87 8.49 -3.40
CA GLN A 112 14.26 9.81 -3.50
C GLN A 112 12.77 9.72 -3.84
N GLU A 113 12.36 8.79 -4.69
CA GLU A 113 10.94 8.56 -5.00
C GLU A 113 10.18 8.05 -3.78
N VAL A 114 10.76 7.11 -3.03
CA VAL A 114 10.19 6.60 -1.77
C VAL A 114 10.05 7.72 -0.74
N SER A 115 11.10 8.53 -0.57
CA SER A 115 11.06 9.68 0.36
C SER A 115 10.01 10.71 -0.06
N ARG A 116 9.93 11.06 -1.36
CA ARG A 116 8.90 11.97 -1.89
C ARG A 116 7.49 11.44 -1.66
N ALA A 117 7.25 10.15 -1.89
CA ALA A 117 5.97 9.50 -1.63
C ALA A 117 5.61 9.60 -0.14
N CYS A 118 6.57 9.36 0.76
CA CYS A 118 6.39 9.50 2.20
C CYS A 118 6.14 10.95 2.64
N ILE A 119 6.83 11.93 2.06
CA ILE A 119 6.64 13.36 2.37
C ILE A 119 5.26 13.83 1.89
N SER A 120 4.75 13.28 0.79
CA SER A 120 3.39 13.58 0.28
C SER A 120 2.29 13.25 1.30
N PHE A 121 2.57 12.36 2.26
CA PHE A 121 1.66 12.00 3.35
C PHE A 121 1.21 13.23 4.16
N ARG A 122 2.08 14.22 4.39
CA ARG A 122 1.67 15.44 5.09
C ARG A 122 0.58 16.18 4.34
N ARG A 123 0.73 16.33 3.02
CA ARG A 123 -0.27 16.99 2.17
C ARG A 123 -1.61 16.26 2.23
N ARG A 124 -1.58 14.93 2.23
CA ARG A 124 -2.76 14.07 2.38
C ARG A 124 -3.48 14.31 3.71
N VAL A 125 -2.75 14.39 4.81
CA VAL A 125 -3.32 14.65 6.14
C VAL A 125 -3.89 16.08 6.22
N ASP A 126 -3.20 17.06 5.63
CA ASP A 126 -3.71 18.43 5.51
C ASP A 126 -5.03 18.46 4.71
N SER A 127 -5.13 17.72 3.61
CA SER A 127 -6.38 17.58 2.82
C SER A 127 -7.51 16.94 3.62
N VAL A 128 -7.24 15.93 4.46
CA VAL A 128 -8.25 15.34 5.35
C VAL A 128 -8.82 16.38 6.31
N VAL A 129 -7.97 17.22 6.89
CA VAL A 129 -8.42 18.26 7.83
C VAL A 129 -9.20 19.35 7.10
N LYS A 130 -8.75 19.77 5.91
CA LYS A 130 -9.44 20.77 5.08
C LYS A 130 -10.82 20.31 4.60
N ASN A 131 -10.96 19.04 4.25
CA ASN A 131 -12.22 18.46 3.79
C ASN A 131 -13.07 17.88 4.93
N GLU A 132 -12.84 18.32 6.17
CA GLU A 132 -13.62 17.92 7.34
C GLU A 132 -13.74 16.40 7.53
N GLY A 133 -12.68 15.67 7.20
CA GLY A 133 -12.62 14.22 7.34
C GLY A 133 -13.24 13.42 6.18
N SER A 134 -13.72 14.10 5.14
CA SER A 134 -14.24 13.48 3.92
C SER A 134 -13.12 12.86 3.06
N HIS A 135 -13.51 12.04 2.09
CA HIS A 135 -12.60 11.58 1.04
C HIS A 135 -12.16 12.76 0.18
N TYR A 136 -10.93 12.68 -0.34
CA TYR A 136 -10.32 13.69 -1.18
C TYR A 136 -9.67 12.99 -2.37
N GLU A 137 -9.63 13.70 -3.50
CA GLU A 137 -8.93 13.26 -4.73
C GLU A 137 -7.46 13.70 -4.71
#